data_AF-A0AAD1EYU8-F1
#
_entry.id   AF-A0AAD1EYU8-F1
#
_cell.length_a   1.000
_cell.length_b   1.000
_cell.length_c   1.000
_cell.angle_alpha   90.00
_cell.angle_beta   90.00
_cell.angle_gamma   90.00
#
_symmetry.space_group_name_H-M   'P 1'
#
loop_
_entity.id
_entity.type
_entity.pdbx_description
1 polymer ?
#
loop_
_entity_poly.entity_id
_entity_poly.type
_entity_poly.pdbx_seq_one_letter_code
_entity_poly.pdbx_strand_id
1 'polypeptide(L)'
;MHIRLSVFFVLSLLCATLSATTLTNAQKEQLRGLLPGVTLNDNTLEKLEDIFYTREMPVRSRLKAISQMVGLDQMPAGSALKRTICIWDIGGRNGPVFNVAMEQRALAIEYGINLDMVPYTNETVMVEELKAGLCDAALMSGMRARQFNLYSGSVDAIGAVPSDQHMQTLLQVLAHPKQAGHMVQGDYVVMGIYPAGAAHIFVNDRSISSLAKAAGHRVAVLDYDQTQAQMVAAIGATPIATDIVSAPNKFNNGQIDILPAPLVAYELLELYKGMSPDGGIVDYPLTQLSMQLIGRLDKFPNEVAQLIREASFEAYPTVIKRVEQETKRVPERWMIHIPEKDKQEYEVMMQDARDALREQGYYSGDMLTLQRKIRCKFNPARSECSISQ
;
A
#
# COMPACT_ATOMS: atom_id res chain seq x y z
N MET A 1 44.33 46.94 -8.11
CA MET A 1 44.76 45.69 -8.77
C MET A 1 43.69 44.63 -8.47
N HIS A 2 42.51 44.73 -9.08
CA HIS A 2 42.06 44.06 -10.31
C HIS A 2 41.99 42.51 -10.23
N ILE A 3 40.81 42.00 -10.66
CA ILE A 3 40.42 40.62 -11.07
C ILE A 3 39.88 39.74 -9.93
N ARG A 4 38.81 38.93 -10.05
CA ARG A 4 37.49 38.91 -10.75
C ARG A 4 36.84 37.59 -10.30
N LEU A 5 35.51 37.60 -10.09
CA LEU A 5 34.53 36.50 -10.21
C LEU A 5 34.92 35.06 -9.81
N SER A 6 34.13 34.48 -8.90
CA SER A 6 33.45 33.19 -9.14
C SER A 6 32.17 33.10 -8.29
N VAL A 7 31.08 33.59 -8.87
CA VAL A 7 29.69 33.32 -8.47
C VAL A 7 29.34 31.98 -9.09
N PHE A 8 29.41 30.88 -8.34
CA PHE A 8 28.83 29.59 -8.71
C PHE A 8 28.80 28.70 -7.46
N PHE A 9 27.76 28.82 -6.62
CA PHE A 9 27.21 27.71 -5.80
C PHE A 9 26.01 28.15 -4.93
N VAL A 10 25.02 28.84 -5.49
CA VAL A 10 23.73 29.04 -4.80
C VAL A 10 22.62 29.03 -5.84
N LEU A 11 22.32 27.85 -6.42
CA LEU A 11 21.09 27.65 -7.19
C LEU A 11 20.77 26.15 -7.36
N SER A 12 20.47 25.46 -6.26
CA SER A 12 19.86 24.11 -6.31
C SER A 12 18.96 23.82 -5.11
N LEU A 13 18.28 24.84 -4.61
CA LEU A 13 17.12 24.72 -3.72
C LEU A 13 15.99 25.62 -4.23
N LEU A 14 15.65 25.45 -5.52
CA LEU A 14 14.32 25.85 -5.97
C LEU A 14 13.40 24.67 -5.73
N CYS A 15 12.72 24.78 -4.59
CA CYS A 15 11.40 24.24 -4.31
C CYS A 15 10.61 24.06 -5.62
N ALA A 16 10.57 22.83 -6.12
CA ALA A 16 9.61 22.43 -7.13
C ALA A 16 8.24 22.28 -6.44
N THR A 17 7.67 23.40 -6.00
CA THR A 17 6.21 23.54 -6.01
C THR A 17 5.81 23.65 -7.47
N LEU A 18 5.97 22.56 -8.24
CA LEU A 18 5.28 22.47 -9.50
C LEU A 18 3.81 22.37 -9.17
N SER A 19 3.06 23.40 -9.56
CA SER A 19 1.61 23.36 -9.58
C SER A 19 1.18 22.04 -10.19
N ALA A 20 0.55 21.18 -9.38
CA ALA A 20 0.02 19.87 -9.78
C ALA A 20 -1.18 19.99 -10.74
N THR A 21 -1.21 21.06 -11.53
CA THR A 21 -2.29 21.49 -12.41
C THR A 21 -1.82 21.66 -13.85
N THR A 22 -0.51 21.51 -14.15
CA THR A 22 -0.01 21.60 -15.53
C THR A 22 1.08 20.60 -15.87
N LEU A 23 1.04 20.00 -17.07
CA LEU A 23 2.06 19.05 -17.54
C LEU A 23 3.35 19.76 -17.92
N THR A 24 4.48 19.26 -17.42
CA THR A 24 5.82 19.66 -17.85
C THR A 24 6.14 19.16 -19.26
N ASN A 25 7.14 19.79 -19.89
CA ASN A 25 7.63 19.34 -21.19
C ASN A 25 8.10 17.88 -21.17
N ALA A 26 8.78 17.45 -20.10
CA ALA A 26 9.22 16.07 -19.93
C ALA A 26 8.02 15.09 -19.85
N GLN A 27 6.97 15.44 -19.11
CA GLN A 27 5.74 14.63 -19.04
C GLN A 27 5.03 14.56 -20.39
N LYS A 28 4.95 15.68 -21.13
CA LYS A 28 4.39 15.72 -22.48
C LYS A 28 5.15 14.80 -23.45
N GLU A 29 6.48 14.82 -23.39
CA GLU A 29 7.34 13.97 -24.23
C GLU A 29 7.20 12.48 -23.86
N GLN A 30 7.15 12.16 -22.56
CA GLN A 30 6.87 10.81 -22.09
C GLN A 30 5.49 10.32 -22.59
N LEU A 31 4.44 11.15 -22.51
CA LEU A 31 3.10 10.81 -23.00
C LEU A 31 3.08 10.47 -24.49
N ARG A 32 3.84 11.22 -25.32
CA ARG A 32 3.98 10.95 -26.76
C ARG A 32 4.62 9.59 -27.06
N GLY A 33 5.51 9.10 -26.19
CA GLY A 33 6.23 7.84 -26.38
C GLY A 33 5.48 6.56 -25.97
N LEU A 34 4.37 6.69 -25.21
CA LEU A 34 3.72 5.53 -24.56
C LEU A 34 2.76 4.73 -25.44
N LEU A 35 2.20 5.39 -26.44
CA LEU A 35 1.09 4.88 -27.25
C LEU A 35 1.61 4.60 -28.66
N PRO A 36 2.07 3.36 -28.94
CA PRO A 36 2.60 3.03 -30.25
C PRO A 36 1.52 3.23 -31.32
N GLY A 37 1.81 4.02 -32.35
CA GLY A 37 0.87 4.31 -33.43
C GLY A 37 -0.11 5.46 -33.16
N VAL A 38 0.01 6.17 -32.04
CA VAL A 38 -0.79 7.37 -31.74
C VAL A 38 0.08 8.63 -31.85
N THR A 39 -0.34 9.59 -32.66
CA THR A 39 0.32 10.90 -32.75
C THR A 39 -0.40 11.92 -31.86
N LEU A 40 0.23 12.31 -30.75
CA LEU A 40 -0.29 13.36 -29.86
C LEU A 40 0.30 14.72 -30.24
N ASN A 41 -0.55 15.64 -30.71
CA ASN A 41 -0.18 17.03 -30.92
C ASN A 41 -0.41 17.88 -29.65
N ASP A 42 0.05 19.13 -29.65
CA ASP A 42 0.01 19.99 -28.46
C ASP A 42 -1.41 20.30 -27.97
N ASN A 43 -2.36 20.50 -28.89
CA ASN A 43 -3.78 20.71 -28.55
C ASN A 43 -4.40 19.47 -27.87
N THR A 44 -4.04 18.27 -28.32
CA THR A 44 -4.47 17.03 -27.66
C THR A 44 -3.86 16.93 -26.26
N LEU A 45 -2.59 17.29 -26.09
CA LEU A 45 -1.92 17.24 -24.79
C LEU A 45 -2.51 18.23 -23.78
N GLU A 46 -2.87 19.44 -24.21
CA GLU A 46 -3.57 20.43 -23.36
C GLU A 46 -4.94 19.90 -22.91
N LYS A 47 -5.72 19.30 -23.83
CA LYS A 47 -7.01 18.70 -23.45
C LYS A 47 -6.87 17.49 -22.53
N LEU A 48 -5.82 16.69 -22.73
CA LEU A 48 -5.52 15.57 -21.86
C LEU A 48 -5.20 16.04 -20.43
N GLU A 49 -4.45 17.14 -20.30
CA GLU A 49 -4.14 17.77 -19.01
C GLU A 49 -5.41 18.15 -18.23
N ASP A 50 -6.38 18.80 -18.88
CA ASP A 50 -7.67 19.15 -18.27
C ASP A 50 -8.41 17.90 -17.76
N ILE A 51 -8.38 16.81 -18.55
CA ILE A 51 -9.04 15.56 -18.18
C ILE A 51 -8.25 14.81 -17.10
N PHE A 52 -6.92 14.88 -17.06
CA PHE A 52 -6.09 14.18 -16.05
C PHE A 52 -6.20 14.76 -14.65
N TYR A 53 -6.64 16.01 -14.49
CA TYR A 53 -6.70 16.65 -13.18
C TYR A 53 -8.11 17.10 -12.74
N THR A 54 -9.10 17.11 -13.62
CA THR A 54 -10.48 17.44 -13.24
C THR A 54 -11.06 16.44 -12.23
N ARG A 55 -11.80 16.97 -11.25
CA ARG A 55 -12.52 16.18 -10.24
C ARG A 55 -14.04 16.24 -10.41
N GLU A 56 -14.52 16.86 -11.48
CA GLU A 56 -15.94 17.05 -11.76
C GLU A 56 -16.59 15.80 -12.36
N MET A 57 -15.78 14.84 -12.81
CA MET A 57 -16.23 13.61 -13.46
C MET A 57 -15.62 12.38 -12.78
N PRO A 58 -16.36 11.25 -12.68
CA PRO A 58 -15.80 9.98 -12.23
C PRO A 58 -14.61 9.55 -13.09
N VAL A 59 -13.64 8.84 -12.48
CA VAL A 59 -12.43 8.40 -13.19
C VAL A 59 -12.75 7.57 -14.43
N ARG A 60 -13.75 6.69 -14.35
CA ARG A 60 -14.22 5.88 -15.50
C ARG A 60 -14.61 6.73 -16.71
N SER A 61 -15.33 7.82 -16.49
CA SER A 61 -15.73 8.73 -17.57
C SER A 61 -14.52 9.43 -18.19
N ARG A 62 -13.55 9.81 -17.35
CA ARG A 62 -12.30 10.47 -17.78
C ARG A 62 -11.40 9.52 -18.57
N LEU A 63 -11.25 8.27 -18.12
CA LEU A 63 -10.53 7.22 -18.84
C LEU A 63 -11.15 6.96 -20.21
N LYS A 64 -12.48 6.88 -20.30
CA LYS A 64 -13.19 6.72 -21.57
C LYS A 64 -12.95 7.91 -22.51
N ALA A 65 -13.04 9.14 -21.99
CA ALA A 65 -12.79 10.35 -22.78
C ALA A 65 -11.34 10.42 -23.28
N ILE A 66 -10.36 10.07 -22.45
CA ILE A 66 -8.96 9.95 -22.85
C ILE A 66 -8.81 8.92 -23.96
N SER A 67 -9.33 7.70 -23.75
CA SER A 67 -9.27 6.61 -24.71
C SER A 67 -9.80 7.03 -26.10
N GLN A 68 -10.95 7.71 -26.12
CA GLN A 68 -11.55 8.24 -27.35
C GLN A 68 -10.72 9.34 -28.00
N MET A 69 -10.16 10.24 -27.19
CA MET A 69 -9.35 11.35 -27.66
C MET A 69 -8.04 10.91 -28.29
N VAL A 70 -7.42 9.86 -27.73
CA VAL A 70 -6.16 9.30 -28.23
C VAL A 70 -6.36 8.15 -29.23
N GLY A 71 -7.61 7.79 -29.53
CA GLY A 71 -7.95 6.74 -30.50
C GLY A 71 -7.64 5.31 -30.05
N LEU A 72 -7.47 5.07 -28.75
CA LEU A 72 -7.22 3.74 -28.20
C LEU A 72 -8.40 2.79 -28.39
N ASP A 73 -9.62 3.31 -28.34
CA ASP A 73 -10.86 2.56 -28.54
C ASP A 73 -11.11 2.18 -30.01
N GLN A 74 -10.39 2.82 -30.93
CA GLN A 74 -10.51 2.64 -32.39
C GLN A 74 -9.35 1.84 -32.97
N MET A 75 -8.42 1.37 -32.14
CA MET A 75 -7.28 0.58 -32.61
C MET A 75 -7.74 -0.72 -33.28
N PRO A 76 -7.08 -1.15 -34.37
CA PRO A 76 -7.34 -2.44 -35.00
C PRO A 76 -7.37 -3.60 -34.00
N ALA A 77 -8.22 -4.59 -34.27
CA ALA A 77 -8.24 -5.81 -33.46
C ALA A 77 -6.83 -6.46 -33.45
N GLY A 78 -6.26 -6.63 -32.25
CA GLY A 78 -4.91 -7.17 -32.07
C GLY A 78 -3.79 -6.14 -31.88
N SER A 79 -4.06 -4.83 -32.02
CA SER A 79 -3.09 -3.76 -31.72
C SER A 79 -3.34 -3.04 -30.39
N ALA A 80 -4.20 -3.60 -29.53
CA ALA A 80 -4.47 -3.07 -28.20
C ALA A 80 -3.18 -2.92 -27.38
N LEU A 81 -3.10 -1.88 -26.56
CA LEU A 81 -1.95 -1.66 -25.69
C LEU A 81 -1.82 -2.81 -24.70
N LYS A 82 -0.82 -3.68 -24.89
CA LYS A 82 -0.57 -4.80 -23.99
C LYS A 82 0.21 -4.34 -22.76
N ARG A 83 -0.22 -4.76 -21.57
CA ARG A 83 0.54 -4.64 -20.33
C ARG A 83 0.45 -5.92 -19.51
N THR A 84 1.57 -6.35 -18.94
CA THR A 84 1.61 -7.50 -18.02
C THR A 84 1.51 -7.01 -16.59
N ILE A 85 0.47 -7.45 -15.87
CA ILE A 85 0.22 -7.07 -14.48
C ILE A 85 0.32 -8.34 -13.62
N CYS A 86 1.28 -8.35 -12.71
CA CYS A 86 1.49 -9.46 -11.80
C CYS A 86 0.72 -9.22 -10.50
N ILE A 87 -0.04 -10.20 -10.05
CA ILE A 87 -0.96 -10.05 -8.93
C ILE A 87 -0.59 -11.08 -7.88
N TRP A 88 -0.18 -10.60 -6.71
CA TRP A 88 -0.02 -11.47 -5.57
C TRP A 88 -1.37 -11.76 -4.90
N ASP A 89 -1.63 -13.04 -4.69
CA ASP A 89 -2.76 -13.55 -3.94
C ASP A 89 -2.37 -14.89 -3.29
N ILE A 90 -2.61 -15.03 -1.99
CA ILE A 90 -2.30 -16.28 -1.26
C ILE A 90 -3.06 -17.47 -1.86
N GLY A 91 -4.28 -17.25 -2.39
CA GLY A 91 -5.07 -18.26 -3.09
C GLY A 91 -4.67 -18.45 -4.56
N GLY A 92 -3.66 -17.74 -5.05
CA GLY A 92 -3.22 -17.74 -6.44
C GLY A 92 -4.35 -17.39 -7.40
N ARG A 93 -4.51 -18.16 -8.48
CA ARG A 93 -5.50 -17.89 -9.53
C ARG A 93 -6.95 -17.92 -9.04
N ASN A 94 -7.23 -18.67 -7.98
CA ASN A 94 -8.58 -18.81 -7.42
C ASN A 94 -8.81 -17.86 -6.23
N GLY A 95 -7.81 -17.05 -5.90
CA GLY A 95 -7.86 -16.18 -4.74
C GLY A 95 -8.76 -14.95 -4.94
N PRO A 96 -9.23 -14.34 -3.84
CA PRO A 96 -10.18 -13.24 -3.89
C PRO A 96 -9.63 -11.97 -4.55
N VAL A 97 -8.34 -11.68 -4.39
CA VAL A 97 -7.68 -10.51 -4.98
C VAL A 97 -7.50 -10.71 -6.49
N PHE A 98 -7.07 -11.90 -6.92
CA PHE A 98 -6.91 -12.19 -8.36
C PHE A 98 -8.25 -12.09 -9.09
N ASN A 99 -9.33 -12.58 -8.49
CA ASN A 99 -10.67 -12.47 -9.06
C ASN A 99 -11.12 -11.01 -9.24
N VAL A 100 -10.84 -10.13 -8.26
CA VAL A 100 -11.12 -8.69 -8.40
C VAL A 100 -10.25 -8.06 -9.49
N ALA A 101 -8.96 -8.43 -9.57
CA ALA A 101 -8.09 -7.94 -10.62
C ALA A 101 -8.60 -8.32 -12.03
N MET A 102 -9.19 -9.51 -12.18
CA MET A 102 -9.80 -9.95 -13.44
C MET A 102 -11.03 -9.11 -13.84
N GLU A 103 -11.79 -8.57 -12.89
CA GLU A 103 -12.85 -7.60 -13.18
C GLU A 103 -12.26 -6.29 -13.75
N GLN A 104 -11.12 -5.83 -13.22
CA GLN A 104 -10.42 -4.64 -13.74
C GLN A 104 -9.87 -4.87 -15.15
N ARG A 105 -9.42 -6.09 -15.46
CA ARG A 105 -9.04 -6.49 -16.83
C ARG A 105 -10.20 -6.33 -17.79
N ALA A 106 -11.41 -6.75 -17.42
CA ALA A 106 -12.59 -6.62 -18.27
C ALA A 106 -12.91 -5.14 -18.57
N LEU A 107 -12.77 -4.27 -17.57
CA LEU A 107 -12.96 -2.82 -17.74
C LEU A 107 -11.87 -2.20 -18.63
N ALA A 108 -10.62 -2.64 -18.52
CA ALA A 108 -9.52 -2.10 -19.32
C ALA A 108 -9.70 -2.32 -20.83
N ILE A 109 -10.38 -3.40 -21.22
CA ILE A 109 -10.71 -3.69 -22.63
C ILE A 109 -11.61 -2.60 -23.22
N GLU A 110 -12.52 -2.01 -22.44
CA GLU A 110 -13.38 -0.90 -22.88
C GLU A 110 -12.57 0.36 -23.27
N TYR A 111 -11.31 0.45 -22.83
CA TYR A 111 -10.39 1.56 -23.11
C TYR A 111 -9.29 1.18 -24.11
N GLY A 112 -9.42 0.05 -24.83
CA GLY A 112 -8.41 -0.40 -25.80
C GLY A 112 -7.13 -0.93 -25.17
N ILE A 113 -7.15 -1.27 -23.87
CA ILE A 113 -5.99 -1.79 -23.12
C ILE A 113 -6.19 -3.28 -22.87
N ASN A 114 -5.20 -4.09 -23.27
CA ASN A 114 -5.20 -5.52 -22.99
C ASN A 114 -4.25 -5.83 -21.83
N LEU A 115 -4.82 -6.13 -20.67
CA LEU A 115 -4.06 -6.53 -19.49
C LEU A 115 -3.86 -8.05 -19.46
N ASP A 116 -2.61 -8.48 -19.41
CA ASP A 116 -2.21 -9.86 -19.14
C ASP A 116 -2.00 -10.03 -17.64
N MET A 117 -2.92 -10.72 -16.98
CA MET A 117 -2.95 -10.86 -15.51
C MET A 117 -2.27 -12.16 -15.10
N VAL A 118 -1.16 -12.06 -14.36
CA VAL A 118 -0.34 -13.22 -13.95
C VAL A 118 -0.44 -13.41 -12.43
N PRO A 119 -0.96 -14.54 -11.93
CA PRO A 119 -1.10 -14.80 -10.50
C PRO A 119 0.22 -15.28 -9.87
N TYR A 120 0.54 -14.78 -8.69
CA TYR A 120 1.64 -15.26 -7.85
C TYR A 120 1.14 -15.57 -6.45
N THR A 121 1.61 -16.67 -5.88
CA THR A 121 1.44 -16.98 -4.45
C THR A 121 2.64 -16.52 -3.61
N ASN A 122 3.81 -16.35 -4.24
CA ASN A 122 5.03 -15.90 -3.59
C ASN A 122 5.37 -14.46 -4.01
N GLU A 123 5.32 -13.51 -3.06
CA GLU A 123 5.64 -12.11 -3.33
C GLU A 123 7.10 -11.90 -3.74
N THR A 124 8.06 -12.65 -3.19
CA THR A 124 9.47 -12.50 -3.55
C THR A 124 9.67 -12.74 -5.05
N VAL A 125 9.10 -13.83 -5.57
CA VAL A 125 9.19 -14.15 -7.00
C VAL A 125 8.57 -13.02 -7.84
N MET A 126 7.37 -12.57 -7.49
CA MET A 126 6.68 -11.51 -8.21
C MET A 126 7.47 -10.18 -8.21
N VAL A 127 8.08 -9.83 -7.08
CA VAL A 127 8.92 -8.64 -6.92
C VAL A 127 10.14 -8.71 -7.84
N GLU A 128 10.81 -9.86 -7.90
CA GLU A 128 11.97 -10.04 -8.78
C GLU A 128 11.57 -10.00 -10.26
N GLU A 129 10.39 -10.50 -10.61
CA GLU A 129 9.87 -10.38 -11.98
C GLU A 129 9.49 -8.96 -12.38
N LEU A 130 8.98 -8.15 -11.45
CA LEU A 130 8.78 -6.71 -11.67
C LEU A 130 10.14 -5.99 -11.88
N LYS A 131 11.15 -6.30 -11.08
CA LYS A 131 12.51 -5.75 -11.23
C LYS A 131 13.17 -6.16 -12.55
N ALA A 132 12.97 -7.41 -12.97
CA ALA A 132 13.47 -7.93 -14.24
C ALA A 132 12.69 -7.40 -15.46
N GLY A 133 11.56 -6.71 -15.24
CA GLY A 133 10.74 -6.17 -16.30
C GLY A 133 9.86 -7.18 -17.03
N LEU A 134 9.65 -8.36 -16.44
CA LEU A 134 8.69 -9.36 -16.92
C LEU A 134 7.25 -8.93 -16.61
N CYS A 135 7.07 -8.24 -15.49
CA CYS A 135 5.85 -7.51 -15.15
C CYS A 135 6.04 -6.03 -15.47
N ASP A 136 5.05 -5.39 -16.12
CA ASP A 136 5.01 -3.93 -16.27
C ASP A 136 4.53 -3.26 -14.98
N ALA A 137 3.70 -3.97 -14.21
CA ALA A 137 3.28 -3.58 -12.87
C ALA A 137 3.03 -4.82 -11.99
N ALA A 138 3.06 -4.64 -10.67
CA ALA A 138 2.73 -5.69 -9.72
C ALA A 138 1.90 -5.18 -8.52
N LEU A 139 0.89 -5.96 -8.12
CA LEU A 139 0.10 -5.73 -6.92
C LEU A 139 0.64 -6.59 -5.77
N MET A 140 1.19 -5.95 -4.73
CA MET A 140 1.89 -6.58 -3.60
C MET A 140 1.40 -6.03 -2.25
N SER A 141 1.84 -6.60 -1.13
CA SER A 141 1.63 -6.01 0.19
C SER A 141 2.31 -4.63 0.32
N GLY A 142 1.77 -3.74 1.14
CA GLY A 142 2.36 -2.43 1.43
C GLY A 142 3.78 -2.54 2.00
N MET A 143 4.02 -3.58 2.80
CA MET A 143 5.35 -3.91 3.33
C MET A 143 6.36 -4.21 2.21
N ARG A 144 5.97 -4.93 1.15
CA ARG A 144 6.82 -5.13 -0.04
C ARG A 144 6.93 -3.89 -0.90
N ALA A 145 5.85 -3.12 -1.03
CA ALA A 145 5.81 -1.90 -1.81
C ALA A 145 6.81 -0.85 -1.31
N ARG A 146 7.15 -0.87 -0.02
CA ARG A 146 8.15 0.04 0.58
C ARG A 146 9.51 0.03 -0.09
N GLN A 147 9.93 -1.11 -0.65
CA GLN A 147 11.21 -1.17 -1.39
C GLN A 147 11.18 -0.34 -2.70
N PHE A 148 9.97 -0.06 -3.22
CA PHE A 148 9.75 0.72 -4.44
C PHE A 148 9.39 2.17 -4.12
N ASN A 149 8.66 2.42 -3.03
CA ASN A 149 8.31 3.76 -2.58
C ASN A 149 8.20 3.81 -1.05
N LEU A 150 9.11 4.55 -0.39
CA LEU A 150 9.16 4.61 1.08
C LEU A 150 7.93 5.32 1.66
N TYR A 151 7.42 6.36 0.98
CA TYR A 151 6.28 7.15 1.44
C TYR A 151 5.01 6.29 1.49
N SER A 152 4.59 5.70 0.37
CA SER A 152 3.41 4.85 0.32
C SER A 152 3.60 3.55 1.09
N GLY A 153 4.80 2.96 1.09
CA GLY A 153 5.11 1.77 1.88
C GLY A 153 5.06 1.98 3.40
N SER A 154 4.97 3.23 3.86
CA SER A 154 4.78 3.58 5.27
C SER A 154 3.30 3.76 5.67
N VAL A 155 2.35 3.50 4.76
CA VAL A 155 0.91 3.48 5.08
C VAL A 155 0.61 2.48 6.21
N ASP A 156 1.30 1.33 6.19
CA ASP A 156 1.10 0.22 7.12
C ASP A 156 1.91 0.38 8.42
N ALA A 157 2.34 1.61 8.75
CA ALA A 157 3.11 1.86 9.96
C ALA A 157 2.33 1.46 11.23
N ILE A 158 3.02 0.78 12.14
CA ILE A 158 2.45 0.22 13.38
C ILE A 158 1.65 1.30 14.13
N GLY A 159 0.37 1.07 14.39
CA GLY A 159 -0.53 1.98 15.11
C GLY A 159 -0.80 3.32 14.44
N ALA A 160 -0.31 3.54 13.21
CA ALA A 160 -0.41 4.85 12.56
C ALA A 160 -1.82 5.13 12.01
N VAL A 161 -2.59 4.08 11.71
CA VAL A 161 -3.95 4.16 11.17
C VAL A 161 -4.88 3.33 12.08
N PRO A 162 -5.45 3.92 13.15
CA PRO A 162 -6.16 3.14 14.17
C PRO A 162 -7.52 2.57 13.73
N SER A 163 -8.15 3.12 12.69
CA SER A 163 -9.48 2.68 12.24
C SER A 163 -9.73 2.95 10.76
N ASP A 164 -10.80 2.37 10.23
CA ASP A 164 -11.20 2.54 8.83
C ASP A 164 -11.47 3.99 8.46
N GLN A 165 -11.96 4.82 9.39
CA GLN A 165 -12.12 6.26 9.15
C GLN A 165 -10.78 6.97 8.93
N HIS A 166 -9.74 6.54 9.65
CA HIS A 166 -8.38 7.05 9.44
C HIS A 166 -7.85 6.58 8.09
N MET A 167 -8.04 5.30 7.75
CA MET A 167 -7.60 4.73 6.47
C MET A 167 -8.30 5.43 5.29
N GLN A 168 -9.62 5.59 5.34
CA GLN A 168 -10.39 6.29 4.32
C GLN A 168 -9.88 7.73 4.12
N THR A 169 -9.65 8.47 5.21
CA THR A 169 -9.13 9.84 5.14
C THR A 169 -7.72 9.87 4.56
N LEU A 170 -6.85 8.93 4.95
CA LEU A 170 -5.50 8.83 4.43
C LEU A 170 -5.53 8.55 2.92
N LEU A 171 -6.26 7.53 2.48
CA LEU A 171 -6.37 7.19 1.06
C LEU A 171 -6.99 8.32 0.24
N GLN A 172 -7.94 9.08 0.79
CA GLN A 172 -8.47 10.28 0.15
C GLN A 172 -7.38 11.33 -0.10
N VAL A 173 -6.49 11.55 0.87
CA VAL A 173 -5.36 12.48 0.71
C VAL A 173 -4.37 11.93 -0.30
N LEU A 174 -3.99 10.65 -0.20
CA LEU A 174 -3.00 10.02 -1.09
C LEU A 174 -3.46 9.95 -2.55
N ALA A 175 -4.76 9.83 -2.79
CA ALA A 175 -5.33 9.88 -4.13
C ALA A 175 -5.36 11.31 -4.71
N HIS A 176 -5.11 12.36 -3.93
CA HIS A 176 -5.17 13.73 -4.43
C HIS A 176 -3.96 14.06 -5.33
N PRO A 177 -4.13 14.74 -6.49
CA PRO A 177 -3.04 15.05 -7.42
C PRO A 177 -1.83 15.77 -6.81
N LYS A 178 -2.06 16.58 -5.77
CA LYS A 178 -1.00 17.22 -4.97
C LYS A 178 -0.01 16.23 -4.31
N GLN A 179 -0.40 14.96 -4.16
CA GLN A 179 0.46 13.90 -3.64
C GLN A 179 1.22 13.15 -4.74
N ALA A 180 0.93 13.39 -6.03
CA ALA A 180 1.48 12.62 -7.14
C ALA A 180 3.02 12.61 -7.16
N GLY A 181 3.67 13.69 -6.72
CA GLY A 181 5.14 13.76 -6.63
C GLY A 181 5.73 12.75 -5.63
N HIS A 182 5.05 12.48 -4.52
CA HIS A 182 5.49 11.48 -3.54
C HIS A 182 5.27 10.03 -4.00
N MET A 183 4.51 9.83 -5.07
CA MET A 183 4.15 8.50 -5.59
C MET A 183 5.15 7.95 -6.60
N VAL A 184 6.22 8.69 -6.91
CA VAL A 184 7.28 8.28 -7.82
C VAL A 184 8.60 8.17 -7.05
N GLN A 185 9.30 7.06 -7.21
CA GLN A 185 10.63 6.87 -6.63
C GLN A 185 11.44 5.94 -7.53
N GLY A 186 12.60 6.44 -7.99
CA GLY A 186 13.40 5.74 -9.00
C GLY A 186 12.59 5.46 -10.27
N ASP A 187 12.67 4.23 -10.76
CA ASP A 187 11.99 3.77 -11.98
C ASP A 187 10.54 3.31 -11.75
N TYR A 188 9.97 3.59 -10.57
CA TYR A 188 8.67 3.06 -10.16
C TYR A 188 7.68 4.15 -9.76
N VAL A 189 6.39 3.82 -9.95
CA VAL A 189 5.25 4.66 -9.57
C VAL A 189 4.20 3.85 -8.82
N VAL A 190 3.66 4.42 -7.76
CA VAL A 190 2.53 3.86 -7.01
C VAL A 190 1.26 4.21 -7.75
N MET A 191 0.55 3.23 -8.29
CA MET A 191 -0.65 3.43 -9.09
C MET A 191 -1.94 3.23 -8.31
N GLY A 192 -1.92 2.54 -7.18
CA GLY A 192 -3.11 2.33 -6.36
C GLY A 192 -2.78 1.78 -4.99
N ILE A 193 -3.60 2.10 -4.00
CA ILE A 193 -3.46 1.63 -2.62
C ILE A 193 -4.83 1.14 -2.16
N TYR A 194 -4.90 -0.12 -1.76
CA TYR A 194 -6.14 -0.81 -1.39
C TYR A 194 -6.03 -1.30 0.06
N PRO A 195 -7.04 -1.07 0.92
CA PRO A 195 -7.01 -1.58 2.28
C PRO A 195 -7.15 -3.11 2.29
N ALA A 196 -6.33 -3.78 3.09
CA ALA A 196 -6.36 -5.23 3.31
C ALA A 196 -6.85 -5.62 4.71
N GLY A 197 -7.27 -4.64 5.51
CA GLY A 197 -7.81 -4.81 6.85
C GLY A 197 -6.77 -4.75 7.97
N ALA A 198 -7.26 -4.74 9.19
CA ALA A 198 -6.43 -4.67 10.38
C ALA A 198 -5.69 -5.99 10.63
N ALA A 199 -4.38 -5.90 10.88
CA ALA A 199 -3.59 -6.98 11.43
C ALA A 199 -3.77 -7.04 12.95
N HIS A 200 -4.15 -8.22 13.43
CA HIS A 200 -4.27 -8.57 14.84
C HIS A 200 -3.20 -9.59 15.23
N ILE A 201 -3.03 -9.77 16.54
CA ILE A 201 -2.09 -10.75 17.08
C ILE A 201 -2.86 -12.03 17.40
N PHE A 202 -2.59 -13.08 16.62
CA PHE A 202 -3.07 -14.43 16.88
C PHE A 202 -2.08 -15.12 17.82
N VAL A 203 -2.59 -15.76 18.86
CA VAL A 203 -1.78 -16.44 19.88
C VAL A 203 -2.28 -17.87 20.07
N ASN A 204 -1.35 -18.80 20.29
CA ASN A 204 -1.69 -20.18 20.65
C ASN A 204 -2.10 -20.35 22.12
N ASP A 205 -1.82 -19.35 22.96
CA ASP A 205 -2.21 -19.28 24.36
C ASP A 205 -2.73 -17.87 24.72
N ARG A 206 -3.96 -17.78 25.23
CA ARG A 206 -4.61 -16.54 25.68
C ARG A 206 -3.87 -15.83 26.80
N SER A 207 -3.00 -16.53 27.53
CA SER A 207 -2.14 -15.90 28.53
C SER A 207 -1.25 -14.81 27.89
N ILE A 208 -0.91 -14.94 26.61
CA ILE A 208 -0.19 -13.98 25.77
C ILE A 208 -1.14 -12.84 25.33
N SER A 209 -1.67 -12.11 26.30
CA SER A 209 -2.71 -11.11 26.09
C SER A 209 -2.19 -9.68 25.90
N SER A 210 -0.87 -9.46 26.00
CA SER A 210 -0.25 -8.14 25.85
C SER A 210 1.12 -8.22 25.19
N LEU A 211 1.65 -7.08 24.70
CA LEU A 211 3.02 -7.01 24.18
C LEU A 211 4.05 -7.37 25.26
N ALA A 212 3.85 -6.93 26.51
CA ALA A 212 4.71 -7.30 27.64
C ALA A 212 4.75 -8.82 27.88
N LYS A 213 3.65 -9.53 27.58
CA LYS A 213 3.55 -10.99 27.71
C LYS A 213 4.03 -11.75 26.49
N ALA A 214 4.50 -11.07 25.44
CA ALA A 214 5.12 -11.72 24.29
C ALA A 214 6.57 -12.15 24.59
N ALA A 215 7.20 -11.61 25.63
CA ALA A 215 8.56 -11.97 26.03
C ALA A 215 8.70 -13.48 26.28
N GLY A 216 9.76 -14.10 25.75
CA GLY A 216 10.00 -15.54 25.82
C GLY A 216 9.23 -16.39 24.80
N HIS A 217 8.30 -15.81 24.04
CA HIS A 217 7.52 -16.52 23.02
C HIS A 217 8.10 -16.35 21.61
N ARG A 218 7.79 -17.31 20.73
CA ARG A 218 8.21 -17.31 19.33
C ARG A 218 7.23 -16.51 18.48
N VAL A 219 7.70 -15.44 17.84
CA VAL A 219 6.88 -14.53 17.02
C VAL A 219 7.24 -14.69 15.55
N ALA A 220 6.24 -14.84 14.69
CA ALA A 220 6.45 -14.81 13.24
C ALA A 220 6.96 -13.43 12.80
N VAL A 221 8.07 -13.42 12.06
CA VAL A 221 8.56 -12.23 11.35
C VAL A 221 8.79 -12.57 9.89
N LEU A 222 8.68 -11.55 9.04
CA LEU A 222 8.93 -11.69 7.61
C LEU A 222 10.43 -11.86 7.37
N ASP A 223 10.80 -12.85 6.56
CA ASP A 223 12.20 -13.20 6.27
C ASP A 223 13.00 -12.07 5.61
N TYR A 224 12.32 -11.20 4.87
CA TYR A 224 12.88 -10.01 4.23
C TYR A 224 12.90 -8.76 5.13
N ASP A 225 12.36 -8.82 6.35
CA ASP A 225 12.24 -7.67 7.24
C ASP A 225 13.07 -7.83 8.53
N GLN A 226 14.35 -7.49 8.42
CA GLN A 226 15.27 -7.55 9.55
C GLN A 226 14.87 -6.61 10.69
N THR A 227 14.26 -5.47 10.37
CA THR A 227 13.79 -4.50 11.36
C THR A 227 12.65 -5.09 12.19
N GLN A 228 11.74 -5.85 11.57
CA GLN A 228 10.72 -6.60 12.30
C GLN A 228 11.33 -7.61 13.27
N ALA A 229 12.36 -8.34 12.85
CA ALA A 229 13.09 -9.26 13.72
C ALA A 229 13.74 -8.55 14.92
N GLN A 230 14.34 -7.38 14.70
CA GLN A 230 14.94 -6.56 15.75
C GLN A 230 13.89 -6.04 16.74
N MET A 231 12.74 -5.57 16.26
CA MET A 231 11.64 -5.12 17.13
C MET A 231 11.13 -6.24 18.04
N VAL A 232 10.94 -7.42 17.48
CA VAL A 232 10.51 -8.61 18.25
C VAL A 232 11.57 -8.98 19.30
N ALA A 233 12.84 -8.96 18.94
CA ALA A 233 13.93 -9.22 19.89
C ALA A 233 14.00 -8.17 21.01
N ALA A 234 13.73 -6.89 20.69
CA ALA A 234 13.79 -5.79 21.65
C ALA A 234 12.74 -5.91 22.77
N ILE A 235 11.60 -6.58 22.52
CA ILE A 235 10.59 -6.88 23.54
C ILE A 235 10.82 -8.22 24.25
N GLY A 236 12.00 -8.84 24.07
CA GLY A 236 12.38 -10.10 24.72
C GLY A 236 11.74 -11.34 24.11
N ALA A 237 11.11 -11.24 22.94
CA ALA A 237 10.54 -12.37 22.20
C ALA A 237 11.56 -12.96 21.22
N THR A 238 11.29 -14.18 20.73
CA THR A 238 12.16 -14.88 19.76
C THR A 238 11.60 -14.72 18.35
N PRO A 239 12.27 -13.97 17.45
CA PRO A 239 11.81 -13.85 16.07
C PRO A 239 12.04 -15.15 15.28
N ILE A 240 10.99 -15.66 14.65
CA ILE A 240 11.04 -16.81 13.74
C ILE A 240 10.84 -16.29 12.32
N ALA A 241 11.88 -16.35 11.51
CA ALA A 241 11.83 -15.96 10.10
C ALA A 241 10.86 -16.87 9.32
N THR A 242 9.94 -16.23 8.61
CA THR A 242 8.85 -16.85 7.85
C THR A 242 8.49 -16.02 6.62
N ASP A 243 7.74 -16.61 5.71
CA ASP A 243 7.00 -15.86 4.70
C ASP A 243 5.49 -15.98 4.97
N ILE A 244 4.68 -15.20 4.24
CA ILE A 244 3.23 -15.15 4.41
C ILE A 244 2.55 -16.50 4.13
N VAL A 245 3.20 -17.38 3.36
CA VAL A 245 2.66 -18.70 3.00
C VAL A 245 2.98 -19.76 4.05
N SER A 246 4.17 -19.69 4.67
CA SER A 246 4.68 -20.66 5.63
C SER A 246 4.32 -20.32 7.07
N ALA A 247 4.17 -19.04 7.43
CA ALA A 247 3.85 -18.61 8.79
C ALA A 247 2.56 -19.25 9.35
N PRO A 248 1.43 -19.30 8.62
CA PRO A 248 0.22 -19.95 9.09
C PRO A 248 0.41 -21.43 9.41
N ASN A 249 1.14 -22.16 8.55
CA ASN A 249 1.43 -23.58 8.76
C ASN A 249 2.32 -23.79 9.99
N LYS A 250 3.34 -22.95 10.19
CA LYS A 250 4.19 -23.02 11.37
C LYS A 250 3.42 -22.72 12.65
N PHE A 251 2.52 -21.74 12.63
CA PHE A 251 1.62 -21.42 13.74
C PHE A 251 0.67 -22.57 14.05
N ASN A 252 -0.02 -23.11 13.03
CA ASN A 252 -0.95 -24.23 13.18
C ASN A 252 -0.30 -25.51 13.72
N ASN A 253 1.01 -25.67 13.53
CA ASN A 253 1.79 -26.80 14.05
C ASN A 253 2.56 -26.48 15.34
N GLY A 254 2.29 -25.35 16.00
CA GLY A 254 2.93 -24.97 17.27
C GLY A 254 4.43 -24.68 17.17
N GLN A 255 4.94 -24.35 15.98
CA GLN A 255 6.33 -23.90 15.79
C GLN A 255 6.50 -22.40 16.08
N ILE A 256 5.39 -21.66 16.09
CA ILE A 256 5.29 -20.24 16.39
C ILE A 256 4.15 -20.06 17.38
N ASP A 257 4.35 -19.20 18.37
CA ASP A 257 3.37 -18.93 19.42
C ASP A 257 2.50 -17.71 19.09
N ILE A 258 3.07 -16.76 18.35
CA ILE A 258 2.46 -15.46 18.05
C ILE A 258 2.54 -15.19 16.55
N LEU A 259 1.39 -14.99 15.91
CA LEU A 259 1.27 -14.68 14.49
C LEU A 259 0.51 -13.36 14.28
N PRO A 260 1.21 -12.28 13.89
CA PRO A 260 0.55 -11.08 13.36
C PRO A 260 -0.09 -11.39 11.99
N ALA A 261 -1.41 -11.28 11.88
CA ALA A 261 -2.14 -11.55 10.64
C ALA A 261 -3.45 -10.76 10.58
N PRO A 262 -4.00 -10.47 9.38
CA PRO A 262 -5.32 -9.86 9.28
C PRO A 262 -6.41 -10.86 9.61
N LEU A 263 -7.54 -10.38 10.14
CA LEU A 263 -8.68 -11.25 10.49
C LEU A 263 -9.22 -12.06 9.31
N VAL A 264 -9.10 -11.55 8.08
CA VAL A 264 -9.50 -12.26 6.86
C VAL A 264 -8.72 -13.57 6.63
N ALA A 265 -7.55 -13.72 7.27
CA ALA A 265 -6.74 -14.94 7.19
C ALA A 265 -7.26 -16.07 8.09
N TYR A 266 -8.11 -15.78 9.07
CA TYR A 266 -8.58 -16.75 10.08
C TYR A 266 -9.17 -18.01 9.46
N GLU A 267 -10.14 -17.85 8.56
CA GLU A 267 -10.83 -18.97 7.93
C GLU A 267 -10.00 -19.56 6.79
N LEU A 268 -9.43 -18.69 5.94
CA LEU A 268 -8.69 -19.08 4.74
C LEU A 268 -7.46 -19.93 5.05
N LEU A 269 -6.75 -19.62 6.14
CA LEU A 269 -5.52 -20.28 6.54
C LEU A 269 -5.73 -21.19 7.76
N GLU A 270 -7.00 -21.44 8.11
CA GLU A 270 -7.42 -22.31 9.20
C GLU A 270 -6.72 -22.01 10.53
N LEU A 271 -6.49 -20.73 10.84
CA LEU A 271 -5.70 -20.30 12.01
C LEU A 271 -6.29 -20.77 13.34
N TYR A 272 -7.58 -21.13 13.36
CA TYR A 272 -8.22 -21.78 14.50
C TYR A 272 -7.55 -23.10 14.93
N LYS A 273 -6.79 -23.77 14.05
CA LYS A 273 -6.02 -24.97 14.40
C LYS A 273 -4.88 -24.62 15.35
N GLY A 274 -4.10 -23.59 15.05
CA GLY A 274 -3.00 -23.12 15.91
C GLY A 274 -3.47 -22.43 17.19
N MET A 275 -4.69 -21.89 17.20
CA MET A 275 -5.29 -21.32 18.40
C MET A 275 -5.99 -22.36 19.29
N SER A 276 -6.24 -23.59 18.83
CA SER A 276 -6.91 -24.58 19.66
C SER A 276 -5.89 -25.28 20.59
N PRO A 277 -6.24 -25.56 21.86
CA PRO A 277 -7.52 -25.27 22.52
C PRO A 277 -7.60 -23.90 23.21
N ASP A 278 -6.47 -23.32 23.60
CA ASP A 278 -6.41 -22.24 24.61
C ASP A 278 -5.96 -20.88 24.06
N GLY A 279 -5.89 -20.74 22.74
CA GLY A 279 -5.44 -19.53 22.04
C GLY A 279 -6.55 -18.52 21.78
N GLY A 280 -6.19 -17.50 21.02
CA GLY A 280 -7.10 -16.40 20.70
C GLY A 280 -6.48 -15.30 19.86
N ILE A 281 -7.22 -14.21 19.74
CA ILE A 281 -6.88 -13.06 18.92
C ILE A 281 -6.96 -11.84 19.82
N VAL A 282 -5.84 -11.13 19.98
CA VAL A 282 -5.80 -9.88 20.73
C VAL A 282 -6.67 -8.85 20.02
N ASP A 283 -7.69 -8.35 20.72
CA ASP A 283 -8.68 -7.42 20.16
C ASP A 283 -8.15 -5.97 20.19
N TYR A 284 -7.05 -5.78 19.48
CA TYR A 284 -6.43 -4.48 19.27
C TYR A 284 -5.61 -4.51 17.98
N PRO A 285 -5.91 -3.64 16.99
CA PRO A 285 -5.23 -3.66 15.71
C PRO A 285 -3.80 -3.14 15.85
N LEU A 286 -2.81 -3.94 15.43
CA LEU A 286 -1.40 -3.53 15.43
C LEU A 286 -1.11 -2.56 14.28
N THR A 287 -1.67 -2.83 13.11
CA THR A 287 -1.55 -1.97 11.92
C THR A 287 -2.71 -2.23 10.97
N GLN A 288 -2.96 -1.29 10.07
CA GLN A 288 -3.85 -1.48 8.93
C GLN A 288 -3.01 -1.84 7.72
N LEU A 289 -3.24 -3.03 7.18
CA LEU A 289 -2.49 -3.51 6.01
C LEU A 289 -3.02 -2.86 4.74
N SER A 290 -2.13 -2.64 3.78
CA SER A 290 -2.49 -2.26 2.42
C SER A 290 -1.95 -3.25 1.39
N MET A 291 -2.60 -3.27 0.23
CA MET A 291 -2.02 -3.78 -1.00
C MET A 291 -1.77 -2.61 -1.93
N GLN A 292 -0.62 -2.60 -2.60
CA GLN A 292 -0.21 -1.50 -3.46
C GLN A 292 0.14 -1.99 -4.84
N LEU A 293 -0.41 -1.30 -5.85
CA LEU A 293 -0.12 -1.55 -7.25
C LEU A 293 1.06 -0.67 -7.65
N ILE A 294 2.20 -1.29 -7.90
CA ILE A 294 3.44 -0.62 -8.29
C ILE A 294 3.67 -0.84 -9.78
N GLY A 295 3.75 0.24 -10.55
CA GLY A 295 4.06 0.21 -11.97
C GLY A 295 5.49 0.65 -12.25
N ARG A 296 6.04 0.19 -13.37
CA ARG A 296 7.26 0.79 -13.94
C ARG A 296 6.92 2.14 -14.57
N LEU A 297 7.68 3.17 -14.23
CA LEU A 297 7.42 4.55 -14.67
C LEU A 297 7.52 4.70 -16.20
N ASP A 298 8.37 3.92 -16.87
CA ASP A 298 8.49 3.91 -18.33
C ASP A 298 7.25 3.32 -19.04
N LYS A 299 6.43 2.54 -18.33
CA LYS A 299 5.21 1.92 -18.85
C LYS A 299 3.94 2.66 -18.44
N PHE A 300 3.98 3.27 -17.25
CA PHE A 300 2.90 3.99 -16.61
C PHE A 300 3.43 5.32 -16.09
N PRO A 301 3.25 6.43 -16.83
CA PRO A 301 3.61 7.75 -16.33
C PRO A 301 2.77 8.12 -15.13
N ASN A 302 3.25 9.10 -14.40
CA ASN A 302 2.62 9.52 -13.15
C ASN A 302 1.19 10.05 -13.34
N GLU A 303 0.88 10.63 -14.51
CA GLU A 303 -0.44 11.16 -14.88
C GLU A 303 -1.45 10.03 -15.07
N VAL A 304 -1.04 8.97 -15.76
CA VAL A 304 -1.87 7.77 -15.95
C VAL A 304 -2.04 7.06 -14.61
N ALA A 305 -0.95 6.92 -13.84
CA ALA A 305 -0.99 6.38 -12.49
C ALA A 305 -1.89 7.19 -11.56
N GLN A 306 -1.97 8.52 -11.74
CA GLN A 306 -2.83 9.40 -10.95
C GLN A 306 -4.31 9.04 -11.11
N LEU A 307 -4.77 8.75 -12.34
CA LEU A 307 -6.13 8.27 -12.56
C LEU A 307 -6.38 6.93 -11.85
N ILE A 308 -5.42 6.01 -11.92
CA ILE A 308 -5.54 4.71 -11.24
C ILE A 308 -5.60 4.89 -9.72
N ARG A 309 -4.84 5.85 -9.15
CA ARG A 309 -4.87 6.17 -7.72
C ARG A 309 -6.24 6.70 -7.32
N GLU A 310 -6.82 7.59 -8.11
CA GLU A 310 -8.18 8.09 -7.89
C GLU A 310 -9.22 6.98 -7.99
N ALA A 311 -9.13 6.10 -9.00
CA ALA A 311 -10.01 4.93 -9.12
C ALA A 311 -9.86 3.96 -7.94
N SER A 312 -8.65 3.79 -7.40
CA SER A 312 -8.41 2.97 -6.21
C SER A 312 -9.14 3.51 -4.99
N PHE A 313 -9.21 4.84 -4.84
CA PHE A 313 -9.98 5.47 -3.77
C PHE A 313 -11.49 5.42 -4.03
N GLU A 314 -11.96 5.62 -5.27
CA GLU A 314 -13.38 5.43 -5.64
C GLU A 314 -13.86 3.99 -5.32
N ALA A 315 -12.98 3.00 -5.43
CA ALA A 315 -13.26 1.60 -5.11
C ALA A 315 -13.29 1.28 -3.60
N TYR A 316 -12.80 2.19 -2.74
CA TYR A 316 -12.65 1.95 -1.30
C TYR A 316 -13.91 1.37 -0.62
N PRO A 317 -15.13 1.92 -0.81
CA PRO A 317 -16.32 1.40 -0.14
C PRO A 317 -16.63 -0.06 -0.48
N THR A 318 -16.37 -0.46 -1.72
CA THR A 318 -16.57 -1.84 -2.18
C THR A 318 -15.52 -2.78 -1.58
N VAL A 319 -14.25 -2.35 -1.55
CA VAL A 319 -13.15 -3.14 -0.99
C VAL A 319 -13.35 -3.37 0.51
N ILE A 320 -13.61 -2.31 1.29
CA ILE A 320 -13.74 -2.42 2.74
C ILE A 320 -14.96 -3.27 3.13
N LYS A 321 -16.08 -3.15 2.40
CA LYS A 321 -17.26 -4.01 2.62
C LYS A 321 -16.95 -5.49 2.46
N ARG A 322 -16.10 -5.86 1.49
CA ARG A 322 -15.67 -7.25 1.30
C ARG A 322 -14.76 -7.71 2.44
N VAL A 323 -13.81 -6.86 2.88
CA VAL A 323 -12.98 -7.15 4.05
C VAL A 323 -13.85 -7.38 5.28
N GLU A 324 -14.79 -6.49 5.59
CA GLU A 324 -15.72 -6.61 6.71
C GLU A 324 -16.58 -7.89 6.66
N GLN A 325 -16.98 -8.34 5.47
CA GLN A 325 -17.73 -9.59 5.31
C GLN A 325 -16.89 -10.81 5.70
N GLU A 326 -15.61 -10.81 5.36
CA GLU A 326 -14.69 -11.90 5.72
C GLU A 326 -14.30 -11.85 7.20
N THR A 327 -14.08 -10.66 7.78
CA THR A 327 -13.72 -10.54 9.21
C THR A 327 -14.86 -10.97 10.15
N LYS A 328 -16.13 -10.83 9.74
CA LYS A 328 -17.31 -11.33 10.49
C LYS A 328 -17.35 -12.84 10.66
N ARG A 329 -16.54 -13.59 9.91
CA ARG A 329 -16.44 -15.06 10.05
C ARG A 329 -15.68 -15.47 11.31
N VAL A 330 -14.94 -14.56 11.96
CA VAL A 330 -14.19 -14.84 13.17
C VAL A 330 -15.13 -14.94 14.38
N PRO A 331 -15.25 -16.11 15.05
CA PRO A 331 -16.08 -16.25 16.24
C PRO A 331 -15.60 -15.38 17.41
N GLU A 332 -16.53 -14.68 18.08
CA GLU A 332 -16.23 -13.79 19.22
C GLU A 332 -15.48 -14.48 20.36
N ARG A 333 -15.69 -15.78 20.57
CA ARG A 333 -14.98 -16.57 21.59
C ARG A 333 -13.45 -16.50 21.47
N TRP A 334 -12.92 -16.25 20.28
CA TRP A 334 -11.48 -16.13 20.07
C TRP A 334 -10.93 -14.78 20.52
N MET A 335 -11.75 -13.75 20.61
CA MET A 335 -11.29 -12.41 20.94
C MET A 335 -10.83 -12.34 22.41
N ILE A 336 -9.66 -11.76 22.60
CA ILE A 336 -9.06 -11.44 23.89
C ILE A 336 -9.21 -9.92 24.05
N HIS A 337 -10.22 -9.51 24.81
CA HIS A 337 -10.48 -8.11 25.10
C HIS A 337 -9.36 -7.50 25.96
N ILE A 338 -8.84 -6.35 25.52
CA ILE A 338 -7.86 -5.58 26.28
C ILE A 338 -8.58 -4.56 27.18
N PRO A 339 -8.31 -4.53 28.50
CA PRO A 339 -8.80 -3.47 29.38
C PRO A 339 -8.37 -2.08 28.90
N GLU A 340 -9.23 -1.06 29.08
CA GLU A 340 -8.97 0.29 28.55
C GLU A 340 -7.65 0.90 29.03
N LYS A 341 -7.27 0.65 30.28
CA LYS A 341 -5.98 1.08 30.84
C LYS A 341 -4.77 0.53 30.09
N ASP A 342 -4.86 -0.70 29.58
CA ASP A 342 -3.76 -1.38 28.91
C ASP A 342 -3.69 -0.93 27.44
N LYS A 343 -4.81 -0.48 26.84
CA LYS A 343 -4.82 0.11 25.49
C LYS A 343 -3.97 1.38 25.40
N GLN A 344 -3.89 2.18 26.45
CA GLN A 344 -3.02 3.37 26.48
C GLN A 344 -1.54 2.99 26.38
N GLU A 345 -1.14 1.91 27.06
CA GLU A 345 0.23 1.38 26.98
C GLU A 345 0.56 0.91 25.55
N TYR A 346 -0.38 0.26 24.88
CA TYR A 346 -0.25 -0.09 23.46
C TYR A 346 -0.05 1.15 22.58
N GLU A 347 -0.83 2.20 22.78
CA GLU A 347 -0.71 3.42 21.98
C GLU A 347 0.67 4.08 22.13
N VAL A 348 1.17 4.18 23.37
CA VAL A 348 2.50 4.73 23.67
C VAL A 348 3.58 3.86 23.04
N MET A 349 3.54 2.54 23.26
CA MET A 349 4.56 1.63 22.73
C MET A 349 4.61 1.66 21.20
N MET A 350 3.45 1.69 20.53
CA MET A 350 3.39 1.80 19.08
C MET A 350 3.89 3.17 18.60
N GLN A 351 3.66 4.25 19.36
CA GLN A 351 4.21 5.56 19.05
C GLN A 351 5.74 5.56 19.14
N ASP A 352 6.29 5.09 20.25
CA ASP A 352 7.74 5.02 20.46
C ASP A 352 8.41 4.16 19.38
N ALA A 353 7.78 3.04 19.01
CA ALA A 353 8.23 2.20 17.90
C ALA A 353 8.23 2.99 16.57
N ARG A 354 7.15 3.70 16.22
CA ARG A 354 7.11 4.52 15.01
C ARG A 354 8.20 5.59 15.00
N ASP A 355 8.44 6.25 16.12
CA ASP A 355 9.42 7.32 16.24
C ASP A 355 10.85 6.77 16.08
N ALA A 356 11.18 5.64 16.72
CA ALA A 356 12.46 4.96 16.53
C ALA A 356 12.66 4.47 15.09
N LEU A 357 11.63 3.91 14.47
CA LEU A 357 11.69 3.43 13.08
C LEU A 357 11.78 4.57 12.06
N ARG A 358 11.24 5.74 12.39
CA ARG A 358 11.45 6.96 11.61
C ARG A 358 12.92 7.38 11.63
N GLU A 359 13.55 7.37 12.80
CA GLU A 359 14.98 7.73 12.96
C GLU A 359 15.91 6.77 12.20
N GLN A 360 15.52 5.50 12.10
CA GLN A 360 16.24 4.49 11.32
C GLN A 360 15.97 4.56 9.81
N GLY A 361 15.09 5.46 9.34
CA GLY A 361 14.70 5.57 7.94
C GLY A 361 13.81 4.41 7.44
N TYR A 362 13.31 3.57 8.35
CA TYR A 362 12.43 2.44 8.02
C TYR A 362 11.01 2.91 7.66
N TYR A 363 10.55 4.01 8.25
CA TYR A 363 9.33 4.70 7.85
C TYR A 363 9.62 6.11 7.33
N SER A 364 8.82 6.54 6.37
CA SER A 364 8.83 7.91 5.86
C SER A 364 8.34 8.89 6.94
N GLY A 365 9.17 9.86 7.30
CA GLY A 365 8.79 10.94 8.21
C GLY A 365 7.61 11.77 7.71
N ASP A 366 7.52 12.01 6.39
CA ASP A 366 6.42 12.74 5.77
C ASP A 366 5.09 11.98 5.93
N MET A 367 5.10 10.66 5.68
CA MET A 367 3.91 9.82 5.85
C MET A 367 3.47 9.78 7.31
N LEU A 368 4.42 9.57 8.24
CA LEU A 368 4.11 9.56 9.67
C LEU A 368 3.54 10.90 10.14
N THR A 369 4.05 12.01 9.60
CA THR A 369 3.53 13.36 9.87
C THR A 369 2.09 13.52 9.36
N LEU A 370 1.79 13.05 8.15
CA LEU A 370 0.44 13.06 7.60
C LEU A 370 -0.52 12.21 8.46
N GLN A 371 -0.12 10.98 8.80
CA GLN A 371 -0.92 10.08 9.62
C GLN A 371 -1.16 10.67 11.02
N ARG A 372 -0.15 11.30 11.64
CA ARG A 372 -0.31 12.03 12.92
C ARG A 372 -1.36 13.13 12.80
N LYS A 373 -1.30 13.96 11.75
CA LYS A 373 -2.30 15.02 11.50
C LYS A 373 -3.72 14.43 11.40
N ILE A 374 -3.87 13.28 10.74
CA ILE A 374 -5.16 12.59 10.63
C ILE A 374 -5.63 12.07 12.00
N ARG A 375 -4.76 11.41 12.78
CA ARG A 375 -5.09 10.95 14.14
C ARG A 375 -5.51 12.12 15.05
N CYS A 376 -4.77 13.24 15.01
CA CYS A 376 -5.08 14.43 15.80
C CYS A 376 -6.36 15.14 15.36
N LYS A 377 -6.75 15.02 14.09
CA LYS A 377 -8.06 15.50 13.60
C LYS A 377 -9.21 14.73 14.25
N PHE A 378 -9.07 13.41 14.40
CA PHE A 378 -10.12 12.56 14.98
C PHE A 378 -10.11 12.51 16.51
N ASN A 379 -8.93 12.62 17.12
CA ASN A 379 -8.77 12.68 18.56
C ASN A 379 -7.65 13.66 18.96
N PRO A 380 -7.97 14.94 19.23
CA PRO A 380 -6.98 15.95 19.60
C PRO A 380 -6.41 15.75 21.01
N ALA A 381 -7.00 14.87 21.84
CA ALA A 381 -6.55 14.61 23.20
C ALA A 381 -5.40 13.59 23.28
N ARG A 382 -4.98 12.99 22.14
CA ARG A 382 -3.82 12.09 22.11
C ARG A 382 -2.55 12.85 22.52
N SER A 383 -1.66 12.17 23.24
CA SER A 383 -0.38 12.72 23.71
C SER A 383 0.44 13.34 22.58
N GLU A 384 0.54 12.64 21.43
CA GLU A 384 1.27 13.08 20.23
C GLU A 384 0.75 14.37 19.57
N CYS A 385 -0.46 14.83 19.95
CA CYS A 385 -1.12 15.98 19.32
C CYS A 385 -0.83 17.32 20.01
N SER A 386 -0.26 17.29 21.21
CA SER A 386 0.16 18.48 21.95
C SER A 386 1.58 18.94 21.60
N ILE A 387 2.36 18.08 20.93
CA ILE A 387 3.75 18.34 20.57
C ILE A 387 3.78 19.03 19.20
N SER A 388 4.13 20.32 19.18
CA SER A 388 4.53 20.99 17.94
C SER A 388 5.94 20.52 17.57
N GLN A 389 6.05 19.76 16.47
CA GLN A 389 7.33 19.42 15.82
C GLN A 389 7.36 20.07 14.45
#